data_AF-A0A5E4KUT0-F1
#
_entry.id   AF-A0A5E4KUT0-F1
#
_cell.length_a   1.000
_cell.length_b   1.000
_cell.length_c   1.000
_cell.angle_alpha   90.00
_cell.angle_beta   90.00
_cell.angle_gamma   90.00
#
_symmetry.space_group_name_H-M   'P 1'
#
loop_
_entity.id
_entity.type
_entity.pdbx_description
1 polymer ?
#
loop_
_entity_poly.entity_id
_entity_poly.type
_entity_poly.pdbx_seq_one_letter_code
_entity_poly.pdbx_strand_id
1 'polypeptide(L)'
;MDGLIVIYVHTLMSNAIPPAEAVVEIKRKCPKPVITCWMGGKGTEEGIDILKSGCLPNYSVPERAVKALAALIRHKEFLETVKTRAAEEGK
;
A
#
# COMPACT_ATOMS: atom_id res chain seq x y z
N MET A 1 -6.42 -3.03 12.91
CA MET A 1 -5.63 -2.51 11.77
C MET A 1 -5.69 -3.53 10.67
N ASP A 2 -6.21 -3.16 9.51
CA ASP A 2 -6.48 -4.08 8.39
C ASP A 2 -5.57 -3.78 7.18
N GLY A 3 -4.88 -2.65 7.24
CA GLY A 3 -3.83 -2.24 6.32
C GLY A 3 -3.25 -0.90 6.78
N LEU A 4 -2.23 -0.43 6.07
CA LEU A 4 -1.59 0.87 6.28
C LEU A 4 -1.55 1.63 4.96
N ILE A 5 -1.85 2.93 5.00
CA ILE A 5 -1.57 3.85 3.90
C ILE A 5 -0.54 4.86 4.39
N VAL A 6 0.58 4.98 3.68
CA VAL A 6 1.62 5.98 3.95
C VAL A 6 1.53 7.07 2.89
N ILE A 7 1.26 8.30 3.32
CA ILE A 7 1.14 9.46 2.43
C ILE A 7 2.37 10.35 2.62
N TYR A 8 3.07 10.62 1.52
CA TYR A 8 4.14 11.59 1.45
C TYR A 8 3.76 12.68 0.46
N VAL A 9 3.85 13.93 0.89
CA VAL A 9 3.58 15.11 0.06
C VAL A 9 4.89 15.83 -0.18
N HIS A 10 5.33 15.83 -1.43
CA HIS A 10 6.56 16.51 -1.82
C HIS A 10 6.40 18.02 -1.70
N THR A 11 7.40 18.64 -1.07
CA THR A 11 7.59 20.08 -0.96
C THR A 11 8.99 20.44 -1.44
N LEU A 12 9.21 21.71 -1.84
CA LEU A 12 10.46 22.17 -2.47
C LEU A 12 11.75 21.78 -1.74
N MET A 13 11.71 21.71 -0.41
CA MET A 13 12.89 21.44 0.43
C MET A 13 12.96 19.99 0.92
N SER A 14 12.06 19.12 0.50
CA SER A 14 11.94 17.75 1.00
C SER A 14 12.53 16.72 0.05
N ASN A 15 13.08 15.63 0.60
CA ASN A 15 13.62 14.52 -0.16
C ASN A 15 12.67 13.31 -0.08
N ALA A 16 12.28 12.77 -1.24
CA ALA A 16 11.37 11.64 -1.35
C ALA A 16 12.03 10.28 -1.02
N ILE A 17 13.37 10.20 -1.01
CA ILE A 17 14.14 8.97 -0.84
C ILE A 17 14.10 8.45 0.60
N PRO A 18 14.50 9.20 1.65
CA PRO A 18 14.57 8.64 3.00
C PRO A 18 13.22 8.12 3.52
N PRO A 19 12.08 8.81 3.28
CA PRO A 19 10.78 8.26 3.64
C PRO A 19 10.44 6.97 2.87
N ALA A 20 10.85 6.84 1.60
CA ALA A 20 10.58 5.64 0.80
C ALA A 20 11.37 4.43 1.32
N GLU A 21 12.66 4.62 1.63
CA GLU A 21 13.52 3.59 2.23
C GLU A 21 12.96 3.09 3.56
N ALA A 22 12.51 4.01 4.42
CA ALA A 22 11.91 3.67 5.70
C ALA A 22 10.65 2.79 5.54
N VAL A 23 9.79 3.08 4.56
CA VAL A 23 8.60 2.25 4.30
C VAL A 23 8.98 0.87 3.78
N VAL A 24 9.99 0.77 2.90
CA VAL A 24 10.52 -0.54 2.43
C VAL A 24 11.06 -1.36 3.61
N GLU A 25 11.72 -0.73 4.58
CA GLU A 25 12.17 -1.41 5.78
C GLU A 25 11.00 -1.91 6.63
N ILE A 26 9.98 -1.07 6.85
CA ILE A 26 8.79 -1.40 7.63
C ILE A 26 8.00 -2.54 6.98
N LYS A 27 7.91 -2.58 5.65
CA LYS A 27 7.22 -3.66 4.92
C LYS A 27 7.66 -5.04 5.37
N ARG A 28 8.97 -5.24 5.60
CA ARG A 28 9.52 -6.53 6.05
C ARG A 28 9.00 -6.98 7.42
N LYS A 29 8.57 -6.02 8.25
CA LYS A 29 8.09 -6.23 9.62
C LYS A 29 6.56 -6.18 9.70
N CYS A 30 5.86 -5.78 8.62
CA CYS A 30 4.42 -5.58 8.61
C CYS A 30 3.70 -6.74 7.90
N PRO A 31 2.93 -7.57 8.62
CA PRO A 31 2.18 -8.67 8.01
C PRO A 31 0.93 -8.21 7.24
N LYS A 32 0.63 -6.90 7.25
CA LYS A 32 -0.57 -6.31 6.68
C LYS A 32 -0.24 -5.52 5.41
N PRO A 33 -1.20 -5.37 4.49
CA PRO A 33 -0.94 -4.63 3.25
C PRO A 33 -0.54 -3.19 3.56
N VAL A 34 0.55 -2.75 2.92
CA VAL A 34 1.05 -1.37 2.97
C VAL A 34 0.89 -0.77 1.58
N ILE A 35 0.10 0.31 1.49
CA ILE A 35 -0.07 1.12 0.27
C ILE A 35 0.64 2.45 0.48
N THR A 36 1.31 2.95 -0.55
CA THR A 36 1.97 4.26 -0.47
C THR A 36 1.33 5.28 -1.40
N CYS A 37 1.47 6.55 -1.04
CA CYS A 37 0.97 7.68 -1.79
C CYS A 37 2.01 8.80 -1.84
N TRP A 38 2.91 8.76 -2.82
CA TRP A 38 3.90 9.81 -3.08
C TRP A 38 3.29 10.85 -4.03
N MET A 39 3.00 12.02 -3.48
CA MET A 39 2.31 13.12 -4.16
C MET A 39 3.25 14.31 -4.35
N GLY A 40 2.88 15.23 -5.26
CA GLY A 40 3.61 16.48 -5.49
C GLY A 40 4.44 16.52 -6.77
N GLY A 41 4.35 15.47 -7.60
CA GLY A 41 4.87 15.48 -8.97
C GLY A 41 6.38 15.39 -9.04
N LYS A 42 7.01 16.37 -9.68
CA LYS A 42 8.46 16.39 -9.93
C LYS A 42 9.24 16.38 -8.62
N GLY A 43 10.23 15.50 -8.50
CA GLY A 43 11.02 15.29 -7.28
C GLY A 43 10.57 14.08 -6.44
N THR A 44 9.56 13.33 -6.90
CA THR A 44 9.10 12.10 -6.23
C THR A 44 9.64 10.82 -6.88
N GLU A 45 10.20 10.92 -8.08
CA GLU A 45 10.50 9.79 -8.97
C GLU A 45 11.44 8.77 -8.31
N GLU A 46 12.55 9.23 -7.72
CA GLU A 46 13.52 8.34 -7.06
C GLU A 46 12.91 7.62 -5.86
N GLY A 47 12.06 8.31 -5.08
CA GLY A 47 11.30 7.68 -4.00
C GLY A 47 10.32 6.62 -4.52
N ILE A 48 9.65 6.90 -5.64
CA ILE A 48 8.74 5.95 -6.29
C ILE A 48 9.50 4.72 -6.81
N ASP A 49 10.70 4.88 -7.37
CA ASP A 49 11.53 3.78 -7.85
C ASP A 49 12.01 2.87 -6.71
N ILE A 50 12.34 3.45 -5.54
CA ILE A 50 12.65 2.69 -4.33
C ILE A 50 11.43 1.89 -3.85
N LEU A 51 10.26 2.52 -3.78
CA LEU A 51 9.01 1.85 -3.40
C LEU A 51 8.67 0.70 -4.36
N LYS A 52 8.82 0.92 -5.67
CA LYS A 52 8.61 -0.09 -6.71
C LYS A 52 9.57 -1.26 -6.56
N SER A 53 10.85 -0.99 -6.30
CA SER A 53 11.87 -2.02 -6.05
C SER A 53 11.59 -2.82 -4.77
N GLY A 54 10.98 -2.18 -3.77
CA GLY A 54 10.46 -2.84 -2.57
C GLY A 54 9.12 -3.57 -2.76
N CYS A 55 8.60 -3.66 -3.98
CA CYS A 55 7.27 -4.20 -4.30
C CYS A 55 6.14 -3.55 -3.48
N LEU A 56 6.20 -2.23 -3.27
CA LEU A 56 5.16 -1.44 -2.63
C LEU A 56 4.30 -0.74 -3.70
N PRO A 57 2.97 -0.95 -3.70
CA PRO A 57 2.09 -0.23 -4.61
C PRO A 57 2.02 1.25 -4.22
N ASN A 58 2.36 2.13 -5.17
CA ASN A 58 2.34 3.58 -4.99
C ASN A 58 1.30 4.26 -5.90
N TYR A 59 0.64 5.29 -5.38
CA TYR A 59 -0.31 6.12 -6.13
C TYR A 59 0.00 7.61 -5.94
N SER A 60 -0.25 8.44 -6.94
CA SER A 60 0.05 9.88 -6.88
C SER A 60 -1.03 10.73 -6.21
N VAL A 61 -2.17 10.13 -5.85
CA VAL A 61 -3.31 10.78 -5.21
C VAL A 61 -3.94 9.84 -4.16
N PRO A 62 -4.42 10.38 -3.03
CA PRO A 62 -4.82 9.59 -1.87
C PRO A 62 -6.08 8.77 -2.16
N GLU A 63 -7.00 9.27 -2.98
CA GLU A 63 -8.24 8.57 -3.34
C GLU A 63 -7.94 7.25 -4.05
N ARG A 64 -6.89 7.22 -4.89
CA ARG A 64 -6.45 5.99 -5.55
C ARG A 64 -5.82 5.01 -4.57
N ALA A 65 -5.03 5.50 -3.61
CA ALA A 65 -4.45 4.66 -2.56
C ALA A 65 -5.54 4.03 -1.67
N VAL A 66 -6.54 4.81 -1.26
CA VAL A 66 -7.68 4.33 -0.48
C VAL A 66 -8.49 3.31 -1.29
N LYS A 67 -8.78 3.59 -2.57
CA LYS A 67 -9.51 2.65 -3.44
C LYS A 67 -8.78 1.32 -3.60
N ALA A 68 -7.45 1.34 -3.69
CA ALA A 68 -6.64 0.13 -3.75
C ALA A 68 -6.73 -0.68 -2.45
N LEU A 69 -6.59 -0.04 -1.28
CA LEU A 69 -6.74 -0.73 0.00
C LEU A 69 -8.15 -1.30 0.19
N ALA A 70 -9.19 -0.55 -0.17
CA ALA A 70 -10.58 -1.00 -0.10
C ALA A 70 -10.84 -2.22 -1.02
N ALA A 71 -10.17 -2.31 -2.17
CA ALA A 71 -10.23 -3.49 -3.03
C ALA A 71 -9.61 -4.72 -2.35
N LEU A 72 -8.47 -4.56 -1.67
CA LEU A 72 -7.83 -5.65 -0.92
C LEU A 72 -8.71 -6.15 0.24
N ILE A 73 -9.36 -5.23 0.97
CA ILE A 73 -10.27 -5.57 2.08
C ILE A 73 -11.47 -6.36 1.56
N ARG A 74 -12.15 -5.87 0.51
CA ARG A 74 -13.28 -6.59 -0.10
C ARG A 74 -12.88 -7.96 -0.65
N HIS A 75 -11.67 -8.07 -1.21
CA HIS A 75 -11.17 -9.35 -1.68
C HIS A 75 -10.96 -10.34 -0.52
N LYS A 76 -10.41 -9.88 0.61
CA LYS A 76 -10.29 -10.69 1.82
C LYS A 76 -11.67 -11.16 2.31
N GLU A 77 -12.65 -10.27 2.41
CA GLU A 77 -14.04 -10.61 2.83
C GLU A 77 -14.69 -11.65 1.91
N PHE A 78 -14.49 -11.51 0.60
CA PHE A 78 -14.97 -12.47 -0.39
C PHE A 78 -14.33 -13.85 -0.18
N LEU A 79 -13.00 -13.92 0.00
CA LEU A 79 -12.30 -15.18 0.24
C LEU A 79 -12.76 -15.88 1.51
N GLU A 80 -13.03 -15.14 2.60
CA GLU A 80 -13.57 -15.72 3.83
C GLU A 80 -14.97 -16.29 3.62
N THR A 81 -15.82 -15.60 2.84
CA THR A 81 -17.16 -16.09 2.51
C THR A 81 -17.12 -17.40 1.71
N VAL A 82 -16.22 -17.50 0.72
CA VAL A 82 -16.06 -18.71 -0.09
C VAL A 82 -15.56 -19.89 0.74
N LYS A 83 -14.61 -19.66 1.65
CA LYS A 83 -14.08 -20.71 2.55
C LYS A 83 -15.16 -21.29 3.44
N THR A 84 -16.02 -20.44 4.02
CA THR A 84 -17.12 -20.89 4.89
C THR A 84 -18.09 -21.79 4.13
N ARG A 85 -18.49 -21.40 2.91
CA ARG A 85 -19.41 -22.20 2.08
C ARG A 85 -18.82 -23.55 1.67
N ALA A 86 -17.55 -23.57 1.28
CA ALA A 86 -16.87 -24.82 0.95
C ALA A 86 -16.75 -25.79 2.16
N ALA A 87 -16.67 -25.25 3.38
CA ALA A 87 -16.67 -26.05 4.61
C ALA A 87 -18.07 -26.60 4.96
N GLU A 88 -19.13 -25.93 4.54
CA GLU A 88 -20.53 -26.37 4.74
C GLU A 88 -20.95 -27.44 3.71
N GLU A 89 -20.45 -27.36 2.47
CA GLU A 89 -20.75 -28.33 1.40
C GLU A 89 -19.93 -29.63 1.48
N GLY A 90 -18.83 -29.63 2.25
CA GLY A 90 -18.00 -30.80 2.52
C GLY A 90 -18.47 -31.67 3.69
N LYS A 91 -19.66 -31.42 4.23
CA LYS A 91 -20.27 -32.12 5.37
C LYS A 91 -21.59 -32.76 4.96
#